data_AF-A0AAV7JMU6-F1
#
_entry.id   AF-A0AAV7JMU6-F1
#
_cell.length_a   1.000
_cell.length_b   1.000
_cell.length_c   1.000
_cell.angle_alpha   90.00
_cell.angle_beta   90.00
_cell.angle_gamma   90.00
#
_symmetry.space_group_name_H-M   'P 1'
#
loop_
_entity.id
_entity.type
_entity.pdbx_description
1 polymer ?
#
loop_
_entity_poly.entity_id
_entity_poly.type
_entity_poly.pdbx_seq_one_letter_code
_entity_poly.pdbx_strand_id
1 'polypeptide(L)'
;MIDINLNMEVCELDWQELENICSCLKPIEMGISALCQRDANLLSAEGIFYFMFQKLEMVGSEFSLQLLQNLRQRFNERRQSNLINVMKYLLNPNSIREDPCIKRKEVQKTMKMILSQLYSQYGTEQFDSVILNSQETSEDIGDVEIRSSPILLADQLKRAIQNSTTHVRTPKEDIGFLSLIKEMALFEATGDKSQIFLL
;
A
#
# COMPACT_ATOMS: atom_id res chain seq x y z
N MET A 1 -7.16 36.96 -41.92
CA MET A 1 -6.13 37.65 -41.12
C MET A 1 -6.44 37.39 -39.65
N ILE A 2 -5.46 37.51 -38.76
CA ILE A 2 -5.67 37.58 -37.31
C ILE A 2 -5.47 39.05 -36.96
N ASP A 3 -6.44 39.67 -36.28
CA ASP A 3 -6.32 41.07 -35.87
C ASP A 3 -5.41 41.22 -34.66
N ILE A 4 -4.22 41.78 -34.90
CA ILE A 4 -3.15 41.95 -33.90
C ILE A 4 -3.50 43.07 -32.89
N ASN A 5 -4.54 43.86 -33.16
CA ASN A 5 -4.99 45.01 -32.35
C ASN A 5 -6.29 44.75 -31.55
N LEU A 6 -6.72 43.49 -31.36
CA LEU A 6 -7.70 43.21 -30.31
C LEU A 6 -7.03 43.32 -28.94
N ASN A 7 -7.21 44.46 -28.27
CA ASN A 7 -6.97 44.60 -26.84
C ASN A 7 -7.99 43.73 -26.08
N MET A 8 -7.65 42.46 -25.84
CA MET A 8 -8.37 41.64 -24.89
C MET A 8 -8.00 42.09 -23.48
N GLU A 9 -8.87 42.90 -22.87
CA GLU A 9 -8.79 43.22 -21.45
C GLU A 9 -9.15 41.97 -20.64
N VAL A 10 -8.12 41.30 -20.11
CA VAL A 10 -8.27 40.09 -19.30
C VAL A 10 -8.98 40.44 -18.00
N CYS A 11 -10.14 39.84 -17.77
CA CYS A 11 -11.03 40.14 -16.65
C CYS A 11 -10.62 39.36 -15.38
N GLU A 12 -11.08 39.82 -14.22
CA GLU A 12 -10.81 39.16 -12.92
C GLU A 12 -11.27 37.69 -12.91
N LEU A 13 -12.34 37.38 -13.65
CA LEU A 13 -12.84 36.01 -13.86
C LEU A 13 -11.81 35.11 -14.57
N ASP A 14 -11.16 35.63 -15.62
CA ASP A 14 -10.15 34.88 -16.39
C ASP A 14 -8.91 34.60 -15.53
N TRP A 15 -8.51 35.57 -14.69
CA TRP A 15 -7.44 35.40 -13.71
C TRP A 15 -7.81 34.37 -12.64
N GLN A 16 -9.05 34.35 -12.18
CA GLN A 16 -9.53 33.37 -11.20
C GLN A 16 -9.63 31.96 -11.80
N GLU A 17 -10.01 31.80 -13.08
CA GLU A 17 -9.91 30.51 -13.77
C GLU A 17 -8.45 30.05 -13.92
N LEU A 18 -7.52 30.96 -14.25
CA LEU A 18 -6.10 30.65 -14.34
C LEU A 18 -5.50 30.21 -13.00
N GLU A 19 -5.85 30.88 -11.89
CA GLU A 19 -5.43 30.48 -10.53
C GLU A 19 -5.99 29.10 -10.16
N ASN A 20 -7.25 28.82 -10.51
CA ASN A 20 -7.86 27.50 -10.32
C ASN A 20 -7.11 26.41 -11.11
N ILE A 21 -6.74 26.67 -12.37
CA ILE A 21 -5.97 25.73 -13.21
C ILE A 21 -4.58 25.50 -12.61
N CYS A 22 -3.86 26.55 -12.22
CA CYS A 22 -2.56 26.45 -11.54
C CYS A 22 -2.65 25.62 -10.25
N SER A 23 -3.71 25.83 -9.45
CA SER A 23 -3.99 25.08 -8.22
C SER A 23 -4.27 23.60 -8.46
N CYS A 24 -4.91 23.25 -9.59
CA CYS A 24 -5.12 21.86 -10.02
C CYS A 24 -3.84 21.19 -10.51
N LEU A 25 -2.98 21.91 -11.22
CA LEU A 25 -1.75 21.37 -11.81
C LEU A 25 -0.65 21.14 -10.76
N LYS A 26 -0.56 21.96 -9.71
CA LYS A 26 0.49 21.83 -8.67
C LYS A 26 0.55 20.45 -7.98
N PRO A 27 -0.54 19.83 -7.50
CA PRO A 27 -0.48 18.48 -6.94
C PRO A 27 -0.13 17.40 -7.99
N ILE A 28 -0.45 17.62 -9.26
CA ILE A 28 -0.13 16.70 -10.37
C ILE A 28 1.37 16.77 -10.70
N GLU A 29 1.95 17.97 -10.78
CA GLU A 29 3.40 18.19 -10.92
C GLU A 29 4.17 17.47 -9.80
N MET A 30 3.73 17.63 -8.54
CA MET A 30 4.32 16.95 -7.39
C MET A 30 4.17 15.43 -7.45
N GLY A 31 2.99 14.93 -7.84
CA GLY A 31 2.73 13.50 -7.96
C GLY A 31 3.54 12.84 -9.08
N ILE A 32 3.61 13.46 -10.26
CA ILE A 32 4.47 13.00 -11.36
C ILE A 32 5.95 13.03 -10.93
N SER A 33 6.39 14.10 -10.28
CA SER A 33 7.77 14.23 -9.78
C SER A 33 8.12 13.12 -8.77
N ALA A 34 7.17 12.68 -7.95
CA ALA A 34 7.34 11.56 -7.02
C ALA A 34 7.30 10.20 -7.73
N LEU A 35 6.43 10.00 -8.73
CA LEU A 35 6.36 8.79 -9.54
C LEU A 35 7.60 8.57 -10.42
N CYS A 36 8.30 9.65 -10.79
CA CYS A 36 9.56 9.60 -11.54
C CYS A 36 10.81 9.40 -10.66
N GLN A 37 10.68 9.24 -9.34
CA GLN A 37 11.82 8.94 -8.47
C GLN A 37 12.26 7.48 -8.63
N ARG A 38 13.58 7.23 -8.50
CA ARG A 38 14.18 5.89 -8.62
C ARG A 38 13.58 4.87 -7.65
N ASP A 39 13.15 5.33 -6.48
CA ASP A 39 12.67 4.48 -5.39
C ASP A 39 11.14 4.31 -5.40
N ALA A 40 10.45 4.87 -6.41
CA ALA A 40 9.02 4.73 -6.60
C ALA A 40 8.65 3.29 -6.96
N ASN A 41 7.97 2.62 -6.02
CA ASN A 41 7.43 1.27 -6.19
C ASN A 41 5.90 1.29 -6.33
N LEU A 42 5.28 0.14 -6.56
CA LEU A 42 3.85 0.02 -6.83
C LEU A 42 2.97 0.46 -5.64
N LEU A 43 3.43 0.31 -4.39
CA LEU A 43 2.69 0.74 -3.20
C LEU A 43 2.83 2.26 -2.97
N SER A 44 4.04 2.82 -3.13
CA SER A 44 4.21 4.28 -3.06
C SER A 44 3.48 4.99 -4.18
N ALA A 45 3.44 4.40 -5.39
CA ALA A 45 2.64 4.91 -6.51
C ALA A 45 1.14 4.94 -6.16
N GLU A 46 0.60 3.91 -5.51
CA GLU A 46 -0.79 3.90 -5.05
C GLU A 46 -1.07 5.08 -4.08
N GLY A 47 -0.18 5.30 -3.11
CA GLY A 47 -0.28 6.44 -2.19
C GLY A 47 -0.17 7.81 -2.89
N ILE A 48 0.69 7.95 -3.90
CA ILE A 48 0.83 9.19 -4.68
C ILE A 48 -0.43 9.48 -5.51
N PHE A 49 -1.09 8.46 -6.09
CA PHE A 49 -2.37 8.64 -6.75
C PHE A 49 -3.47 9.05 -5.77
N TYR A 50 -3.56 8.43 -4.59
CA TYR A 50 -4.51 8.86 -3.55
C TYR A 50 -4.26 10.31 -3.09
N PHE A 51 -3.01 10.74 -2.93
CA PHE A 51 -2.66 12.14 -2.65
C PHE A 51 -3.15 13.09 -3.76
N MET A 52 -2.89 12.78 -5.03
CA MET A 52 -3.36 13.60 -6.16
C MET A 52 -4.89 13.68 -6.19
N PHE A 53 -5.59 12.57 -5.93
CA PHE A 53 -7.06 12.56 -5.86
C PHE A 53 -7.57 13.49 -4.75
N GLN A 54 -7.04 13.34 -3.54
CA GLN A 54 -7.44 14.17 -2.39
C GLN A 54 -7.20 15.66 -2.65
N LYS A 55 -6.11 16.03 -3.35
CA LYS A 55 -5.81 17.44 -3.64
C LYS A 55 -6.67 18.04 -4.76
N LEU A 56 -7.00 17.28 -5.80
CA LEU A 56 -7.98 17.74 -6.80
C LEU A 56 -9.39 17.85 -6.20
N GLU A 57 -9.75 16.94 -5.30
CA GLU A 57 -11.02 16.95 -4.54
C GLU A 57 -11.10 18.15 -3.58
N MET A 58 -9.99 18.53 -2.94
CA MET A 58 -9.90 19.74 -2.10
C MET A 58 -10.00 21.07 -2.87
N VAL A 59 -9.63 21.12 -4.15
CA VAL A 59 -9.75 22.37 -4.95
C VAL A 59 -11.21 22.63 -5.35
N GLY A 60 -12.00 21.58 -5.57
CA GLY A 60 -13.45 21.66 -5.77
C GLY A 60 -13.97 22.44 -6.98
N SER A 61 -13.09 22.92 -7.87
CA SER A 61 -13.50 23.62 -9.10
C SER A 61 -14.00 22.62 -10.15
N GLU A 62 -14.82 23.06 -11.12
CA GLU A 62 -15.32 22.16 -12.15
C GLU A 62 -14.18 21.45 -12.90
N PHE A 63 -13.13 22.20 -13.25
CA PHE A 63 -11.92 21.64 -13.85
C PHE A 63 -11.23 20.62 -12.95
N SER A 64 -11.11 20.87 -11.64
CA SER A 64 -10.49 19.91 -10.70
C SER A 64 -11.29 18.61 -10.60
N LEU A 65 -12.63 18.70 -10.59
CA LEU A 65 -13.53 17.56 -10.49
C LEU A 65 -13.59 16.74 -11.78
N GLN A 66 -13.66 17.40 -12.96
CA GLN A 66 -13.56 16.71 -14.25
C GLN A 66 -12.20 15.99 -14.40
N LEU A 67 -11.10 16.64 -14.00
CA LEU A 67 -9.76 16.08 -14.05
C LEU A 67 -9.58 14.93 -13.05
N LEU A 68 -10.12 15.06 -11.84
CA LEU A 68 -10.19 14.01 -10.83
C LEU A 68 -10.93 12.77 -11.33
N GLN A 69 -12.11 12.94 -11.93
CA GLN A 69 -12.92 11.84 -12.46
C GLN A 69 -12.15 11.07 -13.56
N ASN A 70 -11.60 11.80 -14.53
CA ASN A 70 -10.81 11.21 -15.62
C ASN A 70 -9.56 10.48 -15.08
N LEU A 71 -8.81 11.11 -14.16
CA LEU A 71 -7.60 10.51 -13.58
C LEU A 71 -7.94 9.26 -12.75
N ARG A 72 -9.02 9.30 -11.95
CA ARG A 72 -9.47 8.18 -11.11
C ARG A 72 -9.97 7.00 -11.97
N GLN A 73 -10.67 7.26 -13.07
CA GLN A 73 -11.00 6.23 -14.06
C GLN A 73 -9.72 5.63 -14.68
N ARG A 74 -8.84 6.47 -15.22
CA ARG A 74 -7.59 6.05 -15.88
C ARG A 74 -6.60 5.33 -14.97
N PHE A 75 -6.69 5.55 -13.67
CA PHE A 75 -6.00 4.80 -12.63
C PHE A 75 -6.66 3.43 -12.41
N ASN A 76 -7.97 3.38 -12.17
CA ASN A 76 -8.71 2.12 -11.97
C ASN A 76 -8.61 1.16 -13.16
N GLU A 77 -8.62 1.67 -14.39
CA GLU A 77 -8.40 0.89 -15.63
C GLU A 77 -7.03 0.18 -15.69
N ARG A 78 -6.00 0.74 -15.03
CA ARG A 78 -4.61 0.25 -15.10
C ARG A 78 -4.12 -0.37 -13.78
N ARG A 79 -4.85 -0.18 -12.68
CA ARG A 79 -4.48 -0.63 -11.34
C ARG A 79 -4.54 -2.16 -11.24
N GLN A 80 -3.37 -2.79 -11.17
CA GLN A 80 -3.23 -4.23 -10.89
C GLN A 80 -3.53 -4.54 -9.41
N SER A 81 -4.80 -4.42 -9.02
CA SER A 81 -5.29 -4.62 -7.64
C SER A 81 -4.79 -5.92 -7.01
N ASN A 82 -4.80 -7.02 -7.76
CA ASN A 82 -4.32 -8.32 -7.30
C ASN A 82 -2.83 -8.30 -6.90
N LEU A 83 -1.97 -7.63 -7.68
CA LEU A 83 -0.53 -7.53 -7.39
C LEU A 83 -0.27 -6.59 -6.21
N ILE A 84 -0.98 -5.46 -6.15
CA ILE A 84 -0.95 -4.53 -5.01
C ILE A 84 -1.34 -5.26 -3.72
N ASN A 85 -2.42 -6.04 -3.75
CA ASN A 85 -2.91 -6.80 -2.60
C ASN A 85 -1.90 -7.86 -2.14
N VAL A 86 -1.18 -8.51 -3.06
CA VAL A 86 -0.05 -9.40 -2.72
C VAL A 86 1.09 -8.61 -2.08
N MET A 87 1.49 -7.46 -2.64
CA MET A 87 2.56 -6.63 -2.06
C MET A 87 2.20 -6.09 -0.67
N LYS A 88 0.95 -5.67 -0.43
CA LYS A 88 0.47 -5.28 0.91
C LYS A 88 0.56 -6.43 1.90
N TYR A 89 0.08 -7.62 1.54
CA TYR A 89 0.15 -8.82 2.39
C TYR A 89 1.59 -9.25 2.70
N LEU A 90 2.51 -9.14 1.74
CA LEU A 90 3.93 -9.43 1.96
C LEU A 90 4.62 -8.41 2.88
N LEU A 91 4.14 -7.16 2.91
CA LEU A 91 4.68 -6.09 3.75
C LEU A 91 4.07 -6.07 5.17
N ASN A 92 2.78 -6.39 5.30
CA ASN A 92 2.10 -6.64 6.57
C ASN A 92 1.07 -7.78 6.39
N PRO A 93 1.31 -9.00 6.92
CA PRO A 93 0.38 -10.11 6.75
C PRO A 93 -0.96 -9.91 7.47
N ASN A 94 -1.06 -8.92 8.37
CA ASN A 94 -2.29 -8.56 9.06
C ASN A 94 -3.21 -7.65 8.22
N SER A 95 -2.70 -7.02 7.15
CA SER A 95 -3.47 -6.03 6.36
C SER A 95 -4.74 -6.62 5.71
N ILE A 96 -4.79 -7.94 5.54
CA ILE A 96 -5.98 -8.69 5.08
C ILE A 96 -7.16 -8.62 6.06
N ARG A 97 -6.90 -8.36 7.36
CA ARG A 97 -7.94 -8.13 8.37
C ARG A 97 -8.38 -6.66 8.41
N GLU A 98 -7.49 -5.74 8.03
CA GLU A 98 -7.67 -4.30 8.13
C GLU A 98 -8.39 -3.71 6.89
N ASP A 99 -8.00 -4.12 5.68
CA ASP A 99 -8.64 -3.73 4.42
C ASP A 99 -9.70 -4.81 4.00
N PRO A 100 -11.03 -4.58 4.16
CA PRO A 100 -12.05 -5.54 3.71
C PRO A 100 -12.08 -5.73 2.18
N CYS A 101 -11.38 -4.88 1.42
CA CYS A 101 -11.16 -5.06 -0.02
C CYS A 101 -10.12 -6.15 -0.37
N ILE A 102 -9.31 -6.63 0.58
CA ILE A 102 -8.27 -7.64 0.31
C ILE A 102 -8.80 -9.06 0.57
N LYS A 103 -9.39 -9.68 -0.46
CA LYS A 103 -9.83 -11.07 -0.39
C LYS A 103 -8.63 -12.03 -0.37
N ARG A 104 -8.39 -12.68 0.78
CA ARG A 104 -7.31 -13.68 0.99
C ARG A 104 -7.18 -14.73 -0.12
N LYS A 105 -8.31 -15.22 -0.66
CA LYS A 105 -8.34 -16.22 -1.76
C LYS A 105 -7.78 -15.68 -3.08
N GLU A 106 -8.00 -14.40 -3.39
CA GLU A 106 -7.46 -13.76 -4.61
C GLU A 106 -5.95 -13.53 -4.45
N VAL A 107 -5.51 -13.05 -3.28
CA VAL A 107 -4.08 -12.92 -2.92
C VAL A 107 -3.35 -14.26 -3.05
N GLN A 108 -3.89 -15.33 -2.46
CA GLN A 108 -3.32 -16.68 -2.54
C GLN A 108 -3.26 -17.20 -3.98
N LYS A 109 -4.29 -16.97 -4.81
CA LYS A 109 -4.30 -17.35 -6.22
C LYS A 109 -3.21 -16.61 -7.02
N THR A 110 -3.10 -15.29 -6.84
CA THR A 110 -2.09 -14.48 -7.54
C THR A 110 -0.67 -14.82 -7.07
N MET A 111 -0.46 -15.08 -5.77
CA MET A 111 0.84 -15.51 -5.27
C MET A 111 1.23 -16.92 -5.76
N LYS A 112 0.30 -17.89 -5.76
CA LYS A 112 0.56 -19.21 -6.39
C LYS A 112 0.88 -19.10 -7.88
N MET A 113 0.21 -18.20 -8.61
CA MET A 113 0.49 -17.95 -10.03
C MET A 113 1.88 -17.35 -10.27
N ILE A 114 2.28 -16.35 -9.47
CA ILE A 114 3.63 -15.74 -9.58
C ILE A 114 4.71 -16.78 -9.23
N LEU A 115 4.50 -17.56 -8.18
CA LEU A 115 5.42 -18.64 -7.81
C LEU A 115 5.51 -19.72 -8.90
N SER A 116 4.40 -20.16 -9.49
CA SER A 116 4.44 -21.16 -10.57
C SER A 116 5.09 -20.64 -11.85
N GLN A 117 5.03 -19.33 -12.12
CA GLN A 117 5.75 -18.69 -13.23
C GLN A 117 7.26 -18.61 -12.97
N LEU A 118 7.67 -18.17 -11.77
CA LEU A 118 9.09 -18.03 -11.41
C LEU A 118 9.80 -19.38 -11.23
N TYR A 119 9.10 -20.37 -10.66
CA TYR A 119 9.65 -21.69 -10.34
C TYR A 119 9.23 -22.78 -11.33
N SER A 120 8.75 -22.44 -12.54
CA SER A 120 8.33 -23.40 -13.58
C SER A 120 9.42 -24.41 -14.02
N GLN A 121 10.68 -24.19 -13.63
CA GLN A 121 11.81 -25.09 -13.90
C GLN A 121 12.11 -26.07 -12.74
N TYR A 122 11.43 -25.94 -11.61
CA TYR A 122 11.62 -26.76 -10.41
C TYR A 122 10.30 -27.49 -10.08
N GLY A 123 10.37 -28.81 -9.85
CA GLY A 123 9.21 -29.71 -9.84
C GLY A 123 8.10 -29.34 -8.84
N THR A 124 6.85 -29.52 -9.27
CA THR A 124 5.62 -28.99 -8.66
C THR A 124 5.19 -29.64 -7.32
N GLU A 125 6.06 -30.37 -6.62
CA GLU A 125 5.64 -31.39 -5.63
C GLU A 125 5.61 -30.95 -4.15
N GLN A 126 6.02 -29.71 -3.81
CA GLN A 126 6.20 -29.29 -2.39
C GLN A 126 5.31 -28.15 -1.87
N PHE A 127 4.47 -27.50 -2.70
CA PHE A 127 3.80 -26.24 -2.31
C PHE A 127 2.37 -26.34 -1.76
N ASP A 128 1.82 -27.54 -1.58
CA ASP A 128 0.42 -27.73 -1.13
C ASP A 128 0.25 -28.11 0.36
N SER A 129 1.32 -28.38 1.11
CA SER A 129 1.24 -28.91 2.49
C SER A 129 1.20 -27.86 3.61
N VAL A 130 1.57 -26.60 3.38
CA VAL A 130 2.06 -25.71 4.46
C VAL A 130 0.98 -24.80 5.10
N ILE A 131 -0.17 -24.52 4.46
CA ILE A 131 -1.09 -23.46 4.94
C ILE A 131 -2.56 -23.90 5.06
N LEU A 132 -2.85 -24.77 6.04
CA LEU A 132 -4.12 -24.81 6.76
C LEU A 132 -3.92 -25.28 8.21
N ASN A 133 -3.68 -24.35 9.14
CA ASN A 133 -4.25 -24.36 10.50
C ASN A 133 -3.80 -23.15 11.33
N SER A 134 -4.77 -22.32 11.73
CA SER A 134 -4.70 -21.34 12.83
C SER A 134 -6.11 -20.80 13.02
N GLN A 135 -6.83 -21.32 14.02
CA GLN A 135 -8.21 -20.90 14.32
C GLN A 135 -8.25 -19.56 15.06
N GLU A 136 -9.46 -19.04 15.20
CA GLU A 136 -9.74 -17.73 15.79
C GLU A 136 -9.64 -17.75 17.32
N THR A 137 -9.14 -16.66 17.89
CA THR A 137 -9.52 -16.15 19.20
C THR A 137 -9.69 -14.63 19.09
N SER A 138 -10.56 -14.06 19.92
CA SER A 138 -11.09 -12.69 19.81
C SER A 138 -10.95 -11.94 21.13
N GLU A 139 -10.66 -10.64 21.09
CA GLU A 139 -10.91 -9.70 22.19
C GLU A 139 -10.79 -8.23 21.71
N ASP A 140 -11.27 -7.28 22.53
CA ASP A 140 -11.52 -5.85 22.23
C ASP A 140 -11.29 -5.03 23.55
N ILE A 141 -11.39 -3.71 23.72
CA ILE A 141 -12.06 -2.58 23.04
C ILE A 141 -11.18 -1.31 23.22
N GLY A 142 -11.22 -0.32 22.31
CA GLY A 142 -10.64 1.01 22.63
C GLY A 142 -10.71 2.12 21.58
N ASP A 143 -11.73 2.97 21.63
CA ASP A 143 -11.77 4.27 20.94
C ASP A 143 -10.96 5.36 21.68
N VAL A 144 -10.18 6.17 20.95
CA VAL A 144 -9.76 7.52 21.39
C VAL A 144 -9.70 8.48 20.20
N GLU A 145 -10.48 9.56 20.26
CA GLU A 145 -10.52 10.68 19.30
C GLU A 145 -9.57 11.82 19.78
N ILE A 146 -9.33 12.85 18.92
CA ILE A 146 -9.28 14.31 19.23
C ILE A 146 -8.11 15.13 18.61
N ARG A 147 -8.52 16.05 17.72
CA ARG A 147 -7.95 17.38 17.36
C ARG A 147 -6.72 17.53 16.45
N SER A 148 -6.60 18.78 15.98
CA SER A 148 -5.88 19.28 14.81
C SER A 148 -5.10 20.56 15.12
N SER A 149 -4.36 21.07 14.12
CA SER A 149 -3.54 22.32 14.02
C SER A 149 -2.07 22.00 13.66
N PRO A 150 -1.26 22.96 13.15
CA PRO A 150 -0.94 22.91 11.72
C PRO A 150 0.57 22.95 11.46
N ILE A 151 1.28 21.85 11.70
CA ILE A 151 2.74 21.75 11.48
C ILE A 151 3.09 20.52 10.63
N LEU A 152 4.00 20.73 9.67
CA LEU A 152 4.63 19.78 8.74
C LEU A 152 3.70 18.80 7.99
N LEU A 153 3.22 19.26 6.82
CA LEU A 153 2.74 18.39 5.73
C LEU A 153 3.78 17.31 5.34
N ALA A 154 5.07 17.62 5.47
CA ALA A 154 6.18 16.68 5.26
C ALA A 154 6.23 15.55 6.31
N ASP A 155 5.83 15.82 7.56
CA ASP A 155 5.73 14.78 8.59
C ASP A 155 4.43 13.99 8.48
N GLN A 156 3.34 14.57 7.96
CA GLN A 156 2.18 13.77 7.52
C GLN A 156 2.56 12.80 6.40
N LEU A 157 3.33 13.25 5.39
CA LEU A 157 3.83 12.37 4.33
C LEU A 157 4.78 11.29 4.88
N LYS A 158 5.73 11.64 5.76
CA LYS A 158 6.57 10.65 6.45
C LYS A 158 5.74 9.67 7.26
N ARG A 159 4.76 10.12 8.05
CA ARG A 159 3.87 9.22 8.83
C ARG A 159 3.03 8.32 7.93
N ALA A 160 2.56 8.79 6.76
CA ALA A 160 1.87 7.94 5.80
C ALA A 160 2.80 6.85 5.22
N ILE A 161 4.04 7.22 4.87
CA ILE A 161 5.09 6.28 4.42
C ILE A 161 5.48 5.32 5.54
N GLN A 162 5.58 5.81 6.78
CA GLN A 162 6.01 5.03 7.94
C GLN A 162 4.90 4.07 8.40
N ASN A 163 3.65 4.51 8.51
CA ASN A 163 2.52 3.63 8.81
C ASN A 163 2.29 2.55 7.73
N SER A 164 2.70 2.80 6.47
CA SER A 164 2.66 1.80 5.40
C SER A 164 3.91 0.92 5.28
N THR A 165 5.00 1.20 6.03
CA THR A 165 6.25 0.42 5.99
C THR A 165 6.69 -0.18 7.34
N THR A 166 6.21 0.35 8.47
CA THR A 166 6.61 -0.08 9.81
C THR A 166 5.43 -0.62 10.61
N HIS A 167 5.05 -1.86 10.32
CA HIS A 167 4.64 -2.78 11.38
C HIS A 167 5.69 -3.89 11.57
N VAL A 168 6.96 -3.46 11.69
CA VAL A 168 8.03 -4.28 12.27
C VAL A 168 7.66 -4.55 13.73
N ARG A 169 6.94 -5.64 13.96
CA ARG A 169 6.76 -6.20 15.30
C ARG A 169 8.14 -6.60 15.79
N THR A 170 8.62 -6.00 16.88
CA THR A 170 9.61 -6.66 17.74
C THR A 170 9.12 -8.08 18.00
N PRO A 171 9.96 -9.11 17.92
CA PRO A 171 9.49 -10.50 17.99
C PRO A 171 8.79 -10.73 19.32
N LYS A 172 7.46 -10.82 19.28
CA LYS A 172 6.71 -11.54 20.32
C LYS A 172 7.11 -13.00 20.17
N GLU A 173 7.31 -13.66 21.30
CA GLU A 173 7.88 -15.00 21.33
C GLU A 173 6.91 -16.00 20.70
N ASP A 174 7.08 -16.25 19.40
CA ASP A 174 6.31 -17.28 18.70
C ASP A 174 6.57 -18.62 19.38
N ILE A 175 5.49 -19.30 19.76
CA ILE A 175 5.52 -20.53 20.57
C ILE A 175 6.36 -21.62 19.88
N GLY A 176 6.36 -21.66 18.55
CA GLY A 176 7.22 -22.53 17.75
C GLY A 176 8.71 -22.19 17.83
N PHE A 177 9.08 -20.93 17.98
CA PHE A 177 10.49 -20.51 18.13
C PHE A 177 11.03 -20.84 19.53
N LEU A 178 10.20 -20.65 20.57
CA LEU A 178 10.51 -21.16 21.92
C LEU A 178 10.60 -22.69 21.97
N SER A 179 9.78 -23.40 21.18
CA SER A 179 9.88 -24.86 21.03
C SER A 179 11.19 -25.27 20.36
N LEU A 180 11.58 -24.60 19.27
CA LEU A 180 12.83 -24.88 18.56
C LEU A 180 14.07 -24.59 19.42
N ILE A 181 14.08 -23.49 20.18
CA ILE A 181 15.15 -23.18 21.15
C ILE A 181 15.24 -24.28 22.22
N LYS A 182 14.11 -24.81 22.70
CA LYS A 182 14.09 -25.94 23.64
C LYS A 182 14.64 -27.22 23.03
N GLU A 183 14.27 -27.57 21.80
CA GLU A 183 14.83 -28.74 21.10
C GLU A 183 16.34 -28.60 20.90
N MET A 184 16.82 -27.44 20.44
CA MET A 184 18.25 -27.18 20.26
C MET A 184 19.01 -27.31 21.58
N ALA A 185 18.50 -26.71 22.66
CA ALA A 185 19.11 -26.83 23.99
C ALA A 185 19.08 -28.27 24.54
N LEU A 186 18.02 -29.05 24.30
CA LEU A 186 17.97 -30.47 24.67
C LEU A 186 18.99 -31.29 23.87
N PHE A 187 19.10 -31.01 22.56
CA PHE A 187 20.02 -31.69 21.66
C PHE A 187 21.49 -31.43 22.03
N GLU A 188 21.86 -30.18 22.31
CA GLU A 188 23.19 -29.80 22.78
C GLU A 188 23.52 -30.41 24.16
N ALA A 189 22.53 -30.50 25.07
CA ALA A 189 22.73 -31.08 26.39
C ALA A 189 22.78 -32.62 26.41
N THR A 190 22.11 -33.29 25.47
CA THR A 190 21.91 -34.76 25.49
C THR A 190 22.79 -35.50 24.48
N GLY A 191 23.14 -34.88 23.35
CA GLY A 191 24.11 -35.38 22.36
C GLY A 191 23.75 -36.64 21.57
N ASP A 192 22.69 -37.37 21.98
CA ASP A 192 22.28 -38.64 21.39
C ASP A 192 21.16 -38.47 20.35
N LYS A 193 21.30 -39.13 19.19
CA LYS A 193 20.38 -39.04 18.04
C LYS A 193 19.23 -40.06 18.10
N SER A 194 19.10 -40.78 19.22
CA SER A 194 18.34 -42.04 19.28
C SER A 194 16.83 -41.93 19.58
N GLN A 195 16.29 -40.74 19.88
CA GLN A 195 14.89 -40.58 20.31
C GLN A 195 14.17 -39.39 19.67
N ILE A 196 13.91 -39.46 18.36
CA ILE A 196 12.94 -38.58 17.67
C ILE A 196 11.86 -39.43 17.00
N PHE A 197 11.15 -40.22 17.82
CA PHE A 197 9.90 -40.90 17.45
C PHE A 197 9.09 -41.23 18.71
N LEU A 198 8.25 -40.29 19.15
CA LEU A 198 6.89 -40.49 19.71
C LEU A 198 6.38 -39.22 20.40
N LEU A 199 5.71 -38.35 19.63
CA LEU A 199 4.49 -37.61 20.01
C LEU A 199 3.91 -36.91 18.76
#